data_AF-A0A6M1N2R6-F1
#
_entry.id   AF-A0A6M1N2R6-F1
#
_cell.length_a   1.000
_cell.length_b   1.000
_cell.length_c   1.000
_cell.angle_alpha   90.00
_cell.angle_beta   90.00
_cell.angle_gamma   90.00
#
_symmetry.space_group_name_H-M   'P 1'
#
loop_
_entity.id
_entity.type
_entity.pdbx_description
1 polymer ?
#
loop_
_entity_poly.entity_id
_entity_poly.type
_entity_poly.pdbx_seq_one_letter_code
_entity_poly.pdbx_strand_id
1 'polypeptide(L)'
;MSTTASYNDFAIILTWPDATIRGDEQWMMFFKKIGIVKNLNFKVGHTGIVIINHHNGEMLFYDFGRYITPRGFGRARSKFSDPLLEIKTKAKISDSKIQNLEEIVAHFEELKPFMYGEGKLYFSIVEGINFEKAKQYGDDCVIQGTYPYGAVARNNNNCSRFITRMLLKSSRQFHFWHGLNLPETIKSSPISNIVNASTKRIVYSYLPQEGLKCFRMNRWQSLLFLIKQLGDNVKTKKANLLPTDQIIGAVKFKSKPINIPADATYLGGVSDGAWYIGHYDEDNELFTIKRFTSYGRLEYVVQGTASAPFNAQEPWTITYDSHLLFTHIDQNGVKIRIDHNAQLPMEGYQYEYIKERYA
;
A
#
# COMPACT_ATOMS: atom_id res chain seq x y z
N MET A 1 -29.74 -14.12 17.43
CA MET A 1 -29.27 -13.17 18.46
C MET A 1 -28.52 -12.06 17.75
N SER A 2 -29.02 -10.83 17.79
CA SER A 2 -28.36 -9.67 17.17
C SER A 2 -27.09 -9.36 17.95
N THR A 3 -25.92 -9.72 17.42
CA THR A 3 -24.63 -9.33 17.99
C THR A 3 -24.53 -7.80 17.93
N THR A 4 -24.68 -7.15 19.07
CA THR A 4 -24.35 -5.73 19.19
C THR A 4 -22.88 -5.58 18.81
N ALA A 5 -22.61 -4.88 17.70
CA ALA A 5 -21.25 -4.66 17.22
C ALA A 5 -20.38 -4.06 18.35
N SER A 6 -19.36 -4.79 18.76
CA SER A 6 -18.39 -4.37 19.79
C SER A 6 -17.40 -3.37 19.20
N TYR A 7 -17.00 -2.36 19.97
CA TYR A 7 -16.05 -1.31 19.57
C TYR A 7 -14.91 -1.24 20.59
N ASN A 8 -14.23 -2.37 20.80
CA ASN A 8 -13.14 -2.50 21.78
C ASN A 8 -11.77 -2.73 21.10
N ASP A 9 -11.75 -2.75 19.77
CA ASP A 9 -10.57 -3.01 18.97
C ASP A 9 -9.74 -1.74 18.77
N PHE A 10 -8.52 -1.92 18.25
CA PHE A 10 -7.57 -0.83 18.06
C PHE A 10 -7.20 -0.65 16.59
N ALA A 11 -6.74 0.54 16.23
CA ALA A 11 -5.98 0.79 15.02
C ALA A 11 -4.68 1.50 15.34
N ILE A 12 -3.61 1.17 14.63
CA ILE A 12 -2.36 1.92 14.61
C ILE A 12 -2.23 2.55 13.23
N ILE A 13 -2.32 3.88 13.17
CA ILE A 13 -2.08 4.62 11.92
C ILE A 13 -0.58 4.86 11.81
N LEU A 14 0.04 4.28 10.79
CA LEU A 14 1.47 4.38 10.51
C LEU A 14 1.72 5.46 9.47
N THR A 15 2.76 6.27 9.67
CA THR A 15 3.16 7.33 8.76
C THR A 15 4.68 7.39 8.65
N TRP A 16 5.17 7.47 7.41
CA TRP A 16 6.58 7.69 7.07
C TRP A 16 6.72 8.98 6.28
N PRO A 17 7.03 10.11 6.94
CA PRO A 17 7.00 11.43 6.29
C PRO A 17 8.10 11.64 5.24
N ASP A 18 9.20 10.90 5.35
CA ASP A 18 10.32 11.02 4.42
C ASP A 18 10.06 10.29 3.09
N ALA A 19 9.06 9.40 3.05
CA ALA A 19 8.67 8.70 1.84
C ALA A 19 8.21 9.69 0.76
N THR A 20 8.70 9.48 -0.46
CA THR A 20 8.42 10.37 -1.57
C THR A 20 7.19 9.94 -2.37
N ILE A 21 6.34 10.90 -2.72
CA ILE A 21 5.19 10.72 -3.59
C ILE A 21 5.37 11.62 -4.81
N ARG A 22 5.27 11.05 -6.00
CA ARG A 22 5.24 11.81 -7.25
C ARG A 22 3.95 12.61 -7.40
N GLY A 23 4.03 13.93 -7.54
CA GLY A 23 2.95 14.81 -7.95
C GLY A 23 2.67 14.66 -9.45
N ASP A 24 1.86 13.68 -9.82
CA ASP A 24 1.59 13.29 -11.21
C ASP A 24 0.33 13.97 -11.79
N GLU A 25 -0.11 15.07 -11.17
CA GLU A 25 -1.32 15.81 -11.56
C GLU A 25 -0.97 17.02 -12.43
N GLN A 26 -1.85 17.37 -13.37
CA GLN A 26 -1.58 18.42 -14.37
C GLN A 26 -1.20 19.78 -13.75
N TRP A 27 -1.83 20.16 -12.64
CA TRP A 27 -1.52 21.41 -11.94
C TRP A 27 -0.13 21.39 -11.29
N MET A 28 0.35 20.24 -10.79
CA MET A 28 1.73 20.10 -10.31
C MET A 28 2.74 20.22 -11.45
N MET A 29 2.43 19.63 -12.60
CA MET A 29 3.25 19.78 -13.81
C MET A 29 3.31 21.25 -14.26
N PHE A 30 2.21 21.99 -14.14
CA PHE A 30 2.18 23.43 -14.41
C PHE A 30 3.13 24.20 -13.48
N PHE A 31 3.07 23.96 -12.16
CA PHE A 31 3.97 24.62 -11.19
C PHE A 31 5.45 24.28 -11.40
N LYS A 32 5.76 23.08 -11.91
CA LYS A 32 7.11 22.68 -12.33
C LYS A 32 7.55 23.44 -13.59
N LYS A 33 6.66 23.58 -14.58
CA LYS A 33 6.94 24.30 -15.83
C LYS A 33 7.27 25.77 -15.60
N ILE A 34 6.55 26.44 -14.69
CA ILE A 34 6.83 27.84 -14.32
C ILE A 34 7.95 28.00 -13.29
N GLY A 35 8.63 26.90 -12.93
CA GLY A 35 9.82 26.93 -12.09
C GLY A 35 9.58 27.08 -10.59
N ILE A 36 8.34 27.08 -10.09
CA ILE A 36 8.05 27.13 -8.65
C ILE A 36 8.39 25.79 -7.99
N VAL A 37 7.98 24.68 -8.62
CA VAL A 37 8.33 23.33 -8.19
C VAL A 37 9.62 22.92 -8.88
N LYS A 38 10.65 22.55 -8.11
CA LYS A 38 11.96 22.14 -8.63
C LYS A 38 12.06 20.63 -8.86
N ASN A 39 11.25 19.81 -8.19
CA ASN A 39 11.18 18.36 -8.37
C ASN A 39 9.75 17.87 -8.17
N LEU A 40 9.25 16.96 -9.02
CA LEU A 40 7.90 16.39 -8.90
C LEU A 40 7.76 15.27 -7.87
N ASN A 41 8.85 14.79 -7.25
CA ASN A 41 8.80 13.83 -6.15
C ASN A 41 8.80 14.59 -4.83
N PHE A 42 7.72 14.55 -4.06
CA PHE A 42 7.55 15.31 -2.82
C PHE A 42 7.66 14.43 -1.59
N LYS A 43 8.35 14.90 -0.55
CA LYS A 43 8.36 14.27 0.79
C LYS A 43 7.08 14.58 1.57
N VAL A 44 5.95 14.16 1.03
CA VAL A 44 4.65 14.31 1.70
C VAL A 44 4.31 13.09 2.57
N GLY A 45 5.10 12.03 2.44
CA GLY A 45 5.01 10.80 3.22
C GLY A 45 4.00 9.78 2.69
N HIS A 46 4.11 8.56 3.21
CA HIS A 46 3.14 7.48 3.03
C HIS A 46 2.45 7.16 4.35
N THR A 47 1.22 6.64 4.28
CA THR A 47 0.48 6.19 5.46
C THR A 47 -0.27 4.89 5.20
N GLY A 48 -0.27 4.02 6.22
CA GLY A 48 -1.04 2.79 6.28
C GLY A 48 -1.70 2.66 7.64
N ILE A 49 -2.56 1.66 7.80
CA ILE A 49 -3.27 1.39 9.04
C ILE A 49 -3.16 -0.09 9.39
N VAL A 50 -2.83 -0.39 10.65
CA VAL A 50 -2.90 -1.74 11.21
C VAL A 50 -4.13 -1.80 12.10
N ILE A 51 -5.08 -2.65 11.78
CA ILE A 51 -6.23 -2.94 12.64
C ILE A 51 -5.89 -4.12 13.55
N ILE A 52 -6.33 -4.07 14.81
CA ILE A 52 -5.95 -5.02 15.85
C ILE A 52 -7.18 -5.55 16.55
N ASN A 53 -7.39 -6.86 16.50
CA ASN A 53 -8.47 -7.53 17.21
C ASN A 53 -8.12 -7.67 18.69
N HIS A 54 -8.98 -7.12 19.57
CA HIS A 54 -8.68 -7.06 20.99
C HIS A 54 -8.70 -8.41 21.70
N HIS A 55 -9.42 -9.41 21.17
CA HIS A 55 -9.56 -10.71 21.79
C HIS A 55 -8.35 -11.61 21.55
N ASN A 56 -7.84 -11.64 20.31
CA ASN A 56 -6.82 -12.60 19.90
C ASN A 56 -5.47 -11.94 19.52
N GLY A 57 -5.41 -10.61 19.52
CA GLY A 57 -4.22 -9.83 19.17
C GLY A 57 -3.85 -9.88 17.69
N GLU A 58 -4.74 -10.35 16.81
CA GLU A 58 -4.50 -10.39 15.37
C GLU A 58 -4.31 -8.97 14.83
N MET A 59 -3.30 -8.80 13.97
CA MET A 59 -2.99 -7.53 13.33
C MET A 59 -3.07 -7.68 11.81
N LEU A 60 -3.82 -6.78 11.17
CA LEU A 60 -3.94 -6.72 9.71
C LEU A 60 -3.55 -5.34 9.21
N PHE A 61 -2.56 -5.27 8.33
CA PHE A 61 -2.14 -4.05 7.66
C PHE A 61 -2.96 -3.81 6.39
N TYR A 62 -3.36 -2.55 6.20
CA TYR A 62 -3.95 -2.04 4.97
C TYR A 62 -3.32 -0.70 4.59
N ASP A 63 -3.10 -0.49 3.29
CA ASP A 63 -2.81 0.82 2.73
C ASP A 63 -3.47 1.02 1.37
N PHE A 64 -3.37 2.23 0.83
CA PHE A 64 -3.87 2.57 -0.49
C PHE A 64 -2.86 3.47 -1.21
N GLY A 65 -2.48 3.09 -2.42
CA GLY A 65 -1.44 3.78 -3.17
C GLY A 65 -1.39 3.34 -4.62
N ARG A 66 -0.44 3.88 -5.39
CA ARG A 66 -0.32 3.67 -6.84
C ARG A 66 0.53 2.44 -7.16
N TYR A 67 0.16 1.30 -6.61
CA TYR A 67 0.92 0.05 -6.66
C TYR A 67 0.47 -0.84 -7.82
N ILE A 68 1.31 -1.03 -8.84
CA ILE A 68 0.99 -1.95 -9.96
C ILE A 68 -0.42 -1.64 -10.54
N THR A 69 -0.69 -0.37 -10.80
CA THR A 69 -1.95 0.12 -11.37
C THR A 69 -1.70 1.04 -12.56
N PRO A 70 -2.66 1.17 -13.49
CA PRO A 70 -2.59 2.17 -14.54
C PRO A 70 -2.38 3.59 -13.98
N ARG A 71 -1.74 4.46 -14.77
CA ARG A 71 -1.50 5.85 -14.39
C ARG A 71 -2.81 6.57 -14.08
N GLY A 72 -2.84 7.33 -12.99
CA GLY A 72 -4.05 8.02 -12.50
C GLY A 72 -4.88 7.21 -11.51
N PHE A 73 -4.53 5.95 -11.26
CA PHE A 73 -5.23 5.07 -10.34
C PHE A 73 -4.31 4.54 -9.23
N GLY A 74 -4.92 3.99 -8.20
CA GLY A 74 -4.28 3.24 -7.13
C GLY A 74 -5.16 2.09 -6.67
N ARG A 75 -4.63 1.23 -5.80
CA ARG A 75 -5.35 0.08 -5.23
C ARG A 75 -5.08 -0.03 -3.74
N ALA A 76 -5.97 -0.70 -3.03
CA ALA A 76 -5.71 -1.12 -1.67
C ALA A 76 -4.84 -2.38 -1.64
N ARG A 77 -4.12 -2.58 -0.54
CA ARG A 77 -3.33 -3.80 -0.30
C ARG A 77 -3.60 -4.34 1.09
N SER A 78 -3.44 -5.65 1.23
CA SER A 78 -3.42 -6.37 2.52
C SER A 78 -2.53 -7.60 2.37
N LYS A 79 -2.32 -8.36 3.46
CA LYS A 79 -1.63 -9.66 3.39
C LYS A 79 -2.29 -10.65 2.41
N PHE A 80 -3.58 -10.48 2.13
CA PHE A 80 -4.34 -11.37 1.26
C PHE A 80 -4.08 -11.12 -0.23
N SER A 81 -3.76 -9.89 -0.62
CA SER A 81 -3.36 -9.53 -1.99
C SER A 81 -1.84 -9.52 -2.17
N ASP A 82 -1.11 -9.13 -1.13
CA ASP A 82 0.34 -8.90 -1.14
C ASP A 82 0.95 -9.58 0.11
N PRO A 83 1.40 -10.85 0.00
CA PRO A 83 1.72 -11.70 1.15
C PRO A 83 2.91 -11.18 1.98
N LEU A 84 3.79 -10.37 1.39
CA LEU A 84 4.90 -9.74 2.11
C LEU A 84 4.45 -8.69 3.15
N LEU A 85 3.15 -8.34 3.18
CA LEU A 85 2.54 -7.48 4.20
C LEU A 85 2.03 -8.27 5.43
N GLU A 86 2.24 -9.58 5.49
CA GLU A 86 1.87 -10.38 6.65
C GLU A 86 2.61 -9.91 7.91
N ILE A 87 1.84 -9.61 8.95
CA ILE A 87 2.35 -9.31 10.29
C ILE A 87 2.32 -10.62 11.08
N LYS A 88 3.49 -11.11 11.50
CA LYS A 88 3.62 -12.40 12.19
C LYS A 88 3.52 -12.28 13.71
N THR A 89 3.84 -11.09 14.24
CA THR A 89 3.69 -10.78 15.66
C THR A 89 2.22 -10.56 16.02
N LYS A 90 1.83 -10.86 17.26
CA LYS A 90 0.50 -10.54 17.81
C LYS A 90 0.57 -9.43 18.84
N ALA A 91 -0.47 -8.63 18.92
CA ALA A 91 -0.63 -7.66 19.99
C ALA A 91 -0.99 -8.37 21.30
N LYS A 92 -0.24 -8.05 22.36
CA LYS A 92 -0.53 -8.49 23.74
C LYS A 92 -1.38 -7.41 24.39
N ILE A 93 -2.63 -7.72 24.70
CA ILE A 93 -3.61 -6.74 25.19
C ILE A 93 -3.99 -7.09 26.62
N SER A 94 -3.81 -6.14 27.54
CA SER A 94 -4.24 -6.20 28.94
C SER A 94 -4.79 -4.85 29.33
N ASP A 95 -5.84 -4.82 30.15
CA ASP A 95 -6.44 -3.59 30.67
C ASP A 95 -6.82 -2.57 29.58
N SER A 96 -7.34 -3.09 28.46
CA SER A 96 -7.67 -2.31 27.26
C SER A 96 -6.51 -1.52 26.66
N LYS A 97 -5.27 -2.00 26.83
CA LYS A 97 -4.05 -1.39 26.29
C LYS A 97 -3.14 -2.43 25.65
N ILE A 98 -2.42 -1.99 24.62
CA ILE A 98 -1.37 -2.77 23.96
C ILE A 98 -0.10 -2.72 24.83
N GLN A 99 0.34 -3.88 25.29
CA GLN A 99 1.45 -4.02 26.25
C GLN A 99 2.81 -4.16 25.57
N ASN A 100 2.86 -4.68 24.35
CA ASN A 100 4.10 -4.94 23.60
C ASN A 100 4.32 -4.00 22.43
N LEU A 101 4.01 -2.71 22.60
CA LEU A 101 4.08 -1.73 21.52
C LEU A 101 5.48 -1.63 20.89
N GLU A 102 6.54 -1.69 21.70
CA GLU A 102 7.93 -1.62 21.21
C GLU A 102 8.30 -2.85 20.34
N GLU A 103 7.87 -4.05 20.73
CA GLU A 103 8.02 -5.29 19.94
C GLU A 103 7.31 -5.15 18.58
N ILE A 104 6.09 -4.62 18.59
CA ILE A 104 5.28 -4.44 17.37
C ILE A 104 5.95 -3.46 16.40
N VAL A 105 6.41 -2.30 16.88
CA VAL A 105 7.03 -1.29 15.99
C VAL A 105 8.41 -1.70 15.51
N ALA A 106 9.15 -2.49 16.30
CA ALA A 106 10.38 -3.12 15.84
C ALA A 106 10.12 -4.06 14.67
N HIS A 107 9.06 -4.89 14.73
CA HIS A 107 8.66 -5.73 13.61
C HIS A 107 8.18 -4.93 12.40
N PHE A 108 7.54 -3.76 12.59
CA PHE A 108 7.21 -2.86 11.47
C PHE A 108 8.45 -2.30 10.75
N GLU A 109 9.61 -2.21 11.39
CA GLU A 109 10.85 -1.86 10.70
C GLU A 109 11.29 -2.95 9.72
N GLU A 110 11.08 -4.23 10.04
CA GLU A 110 11.36 -5.36 9.14
C GLU A 110 10.43 -5.35 7.92
N LEU A 111 9.16 -4.97 8.13
CA LEU A 111 8.15 -4.87 7.07
C LEU A 111 8.20 -3.56 6.29
N LYS A 112 8.93 -2.55 6.78
CA LYS A 112 9.01 -1.20 6.20
C LYS A 112 9.24 -1.18 4.68
N PRO A 113 10.15 -2.01 4.11
CA PRO A 113 10.35 -2.04 2.66
C PRO A 113 9.10 -2.42 1.87
N PHE A 114 8.26 -3.33 2.39
CA PHE A 114 7.03 -3.79 1.73
C PHE A 114 5.85 -2.83 1.96
N MET A 115 5.90 -2.10 3.08
CA MET A 115 4.94 -1.04 3.40
C MET A 115 5.24 0.28 2.67
N TYR A 116 6.33 0.38 1.89
CA TYR A 116 6.83 1.63 1.28
C TYR A 116 7.07 2.76 2.29
N GLY A 117 7.53 2.39 3.48
CA GLY A 117 7.99 3.36 4.46
C GLY A 117 9.43 3.78 4.19
N GLU A 118 9.74 5.06 4.45
CA GLU A 118 11.11 5.57 4.43
C GLU A 118 11.36 6.44 5.66
N GLY A 119 12.58 6.37 6.21
CA GLY A 119 12.97 7.17 7.36
C GLY A 119 12.26 6.78 8.65
N LYS A 120 12.00 7.78 9.51
CA LYS A 120 11.43 7.60 10.84
C LYS A 120 9.95 7.26 10.77
N LEU A 121 9.53 6.23 11.51
CA LEU A 121 8.11 5.91 11.69
C LEU A 121 7.50 6.91 12.68
N TYR A 122 6.36 7.48 12.32
CA TYR A 122 5.46 8.23 13.20
C TYR A 122 4.12 7.52 13.23
N PHE A 123 3.48 7.41 14.39
CA PHE A 123 2.19 6.74 14.47
C PHE A 123 1.30 7.25 15.61
N SER A 124 0.01 6.93 15.53
CA SER A 124 -0.95 7.12 16.61
C SER A 124 -1.78 5.86 16.82
N ILE A 125 -2.16 5.59 18.07
CA ILE A 125 -3.08 4.52 18.42
C ILE A 125 -4.49 5.10 18.52
N VAL A 126 -5.42 4.44 17.85
CA VAL A 126 -6.85 4.73 17.86
C VAL A 126 -7.52 3.59 18.61
N GLU A 127 -8.23 3.93 19.67
CA GLU A 127 -9.02 3.00 20.46
C GLU A 127 -10.49 3.07 20.01
N GLY A 128 -11.26 2.01 20.25
CA GLY A 128 -12.70 2.07 20.05
C GLY A 128 -13.14 1.89 18.60
N ILE A 129 -12.45 1.04 17.84
CA ILE A 129 -12.90 0.59 16.52
C ILE A 129 -13.58 -0.78 16.62
N ASN A 130 -14.29 -1.17 15.57
CA ASN A 130 -14.78 -2.51 15.33
C ASN A 130 -13.91 -3.16 14.25
N PHE A 131 -13.18 -4.22 14.63
CA PHE A 131 -12.23 -4.90 13.75
C PHE A 131 -12.88 -5.44 12.49
N GLU A 132 -14.01 -6.12 12.60
CA GLU A 132 -14.69 -6.74 11.46
C GLU A 132 -15.18 -5.72 10.42
N LYS A 133 -15.74 -4.58 10.86
CA LYS A 133 -16.13 -3.49 9.95
C LYS A 133 -14.92 -2.86 9.25
N ALA A 134 -13.80 -2.73 9.97
CA ALA A 134 -12.57 -2.20 9.38
C ALA A 134 -11.98 -3.16 8.36
N LYS A 135 -11.92 -4.46 8.71
CA LYS A 135 -11.48 -5.56 7.86
C LYS A 135 -12.34 -5.65 6.60
N GLN A 136 -13.67 -5.67 6.75
CA GLN A 136 -14.61 -5.69 5.64
C GLN A 136 -14.35 -4.52 4.67
N TYR A 137 -14.26 -3.29 5.17
CA TYR A 137 -13.97 -2.14 4.31
C TYR A 137 -12.61 -2.27 3.58
N GLY A 138 -11.57 -2.73 4.29
CA GLY A 138 -10.25 -2.96 3.71
C GLY A 138 -10.28 -4.02 2.60
N ASP A 139 -10.91 -5.15 2.88
CA ASP A 139 -11.03 -6.28 1.95
C ASP A 139 -11.90 -5.92 0.74
N ASP A 140 -13.02 -5.23 0.93
CA ASP A 140 -13.86 -4.73 -0.16
C ASP A 140 -13.05 -3.81 -1.09
N CYS A 141 -12.23 -2.91 -0.54
CA CYS A 141 -11.34 -2.06 -1.33
C CYS A 141 -10.22 -2.84 -2.04
N VAL A 142 -9.73 -3.93 -1.46
CA VAL A 142 -8.74 -4.81 -2.12
C VAL A 142 -9.40 -5.52 -3.31
N ILE A 143 -10.58 -6.13 -3.10
CA ILE A 143 -11.34 -6.83 -4.14
C ILE A 143 -11.78 -5.88 -5.26
N GLN A 144 -12.12 -4.63 -4.93
CA GLN A 144 -12.47 -3.61 -5.91
C GLN A 144 -11.33 -3.33 -6.91
N GLY A 145 -10.07 -3.55 -6.51
CA GLY A 145 -8.90 -3.35 -7.35
C GLY A 145 -8.62 -1.88 -7.63
N THR A 146 -8.32 -1.57 -8.90
CA THR A 146 -7.93 -0.24 -9.36
C THR A 146 -9.05 0.79 -9.14
N TYR A 147 -8.71 1.89 -8.47
CA TYR A 147 -9.62 2.99 -8.14
C TYR A 147 -8.96 4.36 -8.40
N PRO A 148 -9.70 5.38 -8.88
CA PRO A 148 -9.11 6.69 -9.20
C PRO A 148 -8.31 7.27 -8.03
N TYR A 149 -7.05 7.63 -8.30
CA TYR A 149 -6.13 8.19 -7.31
C TYR A 149 -6.04 9.70 -7.48
N GLY A 150 -6.02 10.46 -6.38
CA GLY A 150 -5.77 11.90 -6.52
C GLY A 150 -5.88 12.74 -5.26
N ALA A 151 -5.30 13.92 -5.37
CA ALA A 151 -5.10 14.92 -4.34
C ALA A 151 -6.15 16.03 -4.34
N VAL A 152 -7.10 16.08 -5.29
CA VAL A 152 -8.22 17.07 -5.22
C VAL A 152 -9.60 16.48 -5.54
N ALA A 153 -9.76 15.70 -6.62
CA ALA A 153 -11.07 15.27 -7.09
C ALA A 153 -11.94 14.53 -6.04
N ARG A 154 -13.26 14.81 -6.08
CA ARG A 154 -14.28 14.41 -5.09
C ARG A 154 -14.44 12.90 -4.94
N ASN A 155 -14.20 12.16 -6.03
CA ASN A 155 -14.35 10.70 -6.05
C ASN A 155 -13.03 9.94 -6.02
N ASN A 156 -11.89 10.62 -5.95
CA ASN A 156 -10.60 9.93 -5.89
C ASN A 156 -10.28 9.47 -4.48
N ASN A 157 -9.46 8.44 -4.36
CA ASN A 157 -8.90 7.98 -3.11
C ASN A 157 -7.40 8.31 -3.03
N ASN A 158 -6.84 8.25 -1.84
CA ASN A 158 -5.40 8.30 -1.55
C ASN A 158 -5.15 7.66 -0.19
N CYS A 159 -3.89 7.47 0.19
CA CYS A 159 -3.50 6.82 1.45
C CYS A 159 -4.24 7.41 2.67
N SER A 160 -4.15 8.73 2.86
CA SER A 160 -4.81 9.46 3.95
C SER A 160 -6.34 9.28 3.97
N ARG A 161 -6.98 9.42 2.81
CA ARG A 161 -8.44 9.34 2.66
C ARG A 161 -8.95 7.92 2.87
N PHE A 162 -8.20 6.91 2.45
CA PHE A 162 -8.52 5.51 2.67
C PHE A 162 -8.61 5.22 4.18
N ILE A 163 -7.62 5.67 4.96
CA ILE A 163 -7.59 5.53 6.42
C ILE A 163 -8.76 6.28 7.07
N THR A 164 -8.99 7.54 6.68
CA THR A 164 -10.13 8.32 7.18
C THR A 164 -11.46 7.60 6.94
N ARG A 165 -11.68 7.06 5.74
CA ARG A 165 -12.92 6.34 5.39
C ARG A 165 -13.07 5.02 6.16
N MET A 166 -11.98 4.28 6.36
CA MET A 166 -12.00 3.08 7.19
C MET A 166 -12.46 3.42 8.61
N LEU A 167 -11.82 4.41 9.23
CA LEU A 167 -12.13 4.84 10.60
C LEU A 167 -13.54 5.41 10.75
N LEU A 168 -14.05 6.15 9.77
CA LEU A 168 -15.44 6.61 9.72
C LEU A 168 -16.47 5.47 9.68
N LYS A 169 -16.11 4.33 9.07
CA LYS A 169 -17.00 3.15 8.97
C LYS A 169 -16.86 2.23 10.19
N SER A 170 -15.68 2.17 10.79
CA SER A 170 -15.35 1.20 11.84
C SER A 170 -15.35 1.76 13.25
N SER A 171 -15.49 3.07 13.46
CA SER A 171 -15.54 3.67 14.81
C SER A 171 -16.76 4.57 14.99
N ARG A 172 -17.19 4.74 16.25
CA ARG A 172 -18.20 5.74 16.62
C ARG A 172 -17.61 7.12 16.90
N GLN A 173 -16.29 7.21 17.08
CA GLN A 173 -15.60 8.47 17.37
C GLN A 173 -15.58 9.40 16.14
N PHE A 174 -15.39 8.81 14.95
CA PHE A 174 -15.19 9.56 13.72
C PHE A 174 -16.50 9.71 12.97
N HIS A 175 -16.80 10.95 12.57
CA HIS A 175 -17.97 11.31 11.78
C HIS A 175 -17.58 12.37 10.73
N PHE A 176 -18.50 12.72 9.84
CA PHE A 176 -18.21 13.60 8.70
C PHE A 176 -17.54 14.94 9.07
N TRP A 177 -17.96 15.54 10.19
CA TRP A 177 -17.43 16.82 10.69
C TRP A 177 -16.14 16.68 11.53
N HIS A 178 -15.66 15.46 11.74
CA HIS A 178 -14.47 15.23 12.54
C HIS A 178 -13.23 15.77 11.83
N GLY A 179 -12.27 16.28 12.61
CA GLY A 179 -11.03 16.87 12.11
C GLY A 179 -10.14 15.94 11.27
N LEU A 180 -10.40 14.63 11.32
CA LEU A 180 -9.76 13.61 10.48
C LEU A 180 -10.27 13.66 9.03
N ASN A 181 -11.54 14.03 8.84
CA ASN A 181 -12.17 14.21 7.53
C ASN A 181 -12.09 15.67 7.06
N LEU A 182 -12.02 16.62 8.00
CA LEU A 182 -11.81 18.06 7.78
C LEU A 182 -10.44 18.51 8.35
N PRO A 183 -9.34 18.21 7.63
CA PRO A 183 -7.97 18.50 8.06
C PRO A 183 -7.64 19.99 7.92
N GLU A 184 -6.42 20.39 8.33
CA GLU A 184 -5.96 21.79 8.32
C GLU A 184 -5.75 22.37 6.92
N THR A 185 -5.72 21.51 5.91
CA THR A 185 -5.57 21.88 4.50
C THR A 185 -6.72 21.26 3.71
N ILE A 186 -6.72 21.44 2.39
CA ILE A 186 -7.70 20.81 1.49
C ILE A 186 -7.71 19.27 1.65
N LYS A 187 -6.58 18.65 2.03
CA LYS A 187 -6.46 17.20 2.25
C LYS A 187 -5.49 16.83 3.37
N SER A 188 -5.85 15.78 4.11
CA SER A 188 -5.04 15.32 5.24
C SER A 188 -3.70 14.81 4.73
N SER A 189 -2.61 15.39 5.26
CA SER A 189 -1.31 14.76 5.13
C SER A 189 -1.22 13.53 6.04
N PRO A 190 -0.30 12.60 5.77
CA PRO A 190 -0.01 11.48 6.68
C PRO A 190 0.18 11.89 8.15
N ILE A 191 0.88 13.01 8.41
CA ILE A 191 1.05 13.54 9.78
C ILE A 191 -0.25 14.13 10.32
N SER A 192 -1.04 14.81 9.48
CA SER A 192 -2.37 15.30 9.88
C SER A 192 -3.31 14.15 10.26
N ASN A 193 -3.23 12.99 9.59
CA ASN A 193 -4.04 11.80 9.93
C ASN A 193 -3.76 11.33 11.36
N ILE A 194 -2.50 11.10 11.72
CA ILE A 194 -2.15 10.61 13.05
C ILE A 194 -2.47 11.64 14.15
N VAL A 195 -2.27 12.93 13.85
CA VAL A 195 -2.57 14.02 14.79
C VAL A 195 -4.08 14.16 15.01
N ASN A 196 -4.88 14.04 13.95
CA ASN A 196 -6.33 14.19 14.03
C ASN A 196 -7.07 12.94 14.48
N ALA A 197 -6.52 11.74 14.32
CA ALA A 197 -7.12 10.52 14.84
C ALA A 197 -6.93 10.36 16.35
N SER A 198 -5.82 10.87 16.90
CA SER A 198 -5.48 10.78 18.32
C SER A 198 -6.31 11.74 19.18
N THR A 199 -7.15 11.22 20.08
CA THR A 199 -8.00 12.02 21.00
C THR A 199 -7.18 12.97 21.87
N LYS A 200 -6.02 12.52 22.37
CA LYS A 200 -5.12 13.29 23.24
C LYS A 200 -3.97 13.97 22.49
N ARG A 201 -3.99 13.95 21.15
CA ARG A 201 -2.90 14.46 20.29
C ARG A 201 -1.54 13.82 20.61
N ILE A 202 -1.57 12.61 21.15
CA ILE A 202 -0.39 11.80 21.40
C ILE A 202 0.04 11.20 20.08
N VAL A 203 1.31 11.42 19.76
CA VAL A 203 2.01 10.86 18.61
C VAL A 203 3.23 10.12 19.14
N TYR A 204 3.46 8.96 18.56
CA TYR A 204 4.65 8.16 18.81
C TYR A 204 5.60 8.28 17.62
N SER A 205 6.88 8.09 17.87
CA SER A 205 7.87 7.89 16.81
C SER A 205 8.83 6.77 17.16
N TYR A 206 9.33 6.09 16.15
CA TYR A 206 10.27 4.99 16.31
C TYR A 206 11.37 5.02 15.25
N LEU A 207 12.60 4.78 15.71
CA LEU A 207 13.76 4.38 14.91
C LEU A 207 14.55 3.39 15.76
N PRO A 208 15.18 2.34 15.18
CA PRO A 208 15.95 1.36 15.95
C PRO A 208 17.01 2.00 16.87
N GLN A 209 17.67 3.07 16.42
CA GLN A 209 18.72 3.76 17.17
C GLN A 209 18.18 4.72 18.24
N GLU A 210 16.93 5.16 18.11
CA GLU A 210 16.32 6.14 19.03
C GLU A 210 15.32 5.51 20.01
N GLY A 211 14.89 4.28 19.77
CA GLY A 211 13.82 3.61 20.51
C GLY A 211 12.44 4.24 20.30
N LEU A 212 11.47 3.77 21.08
CA LEU A 212 10.11 4.31 21.09
C LEU A 212 10.05 5.64 21.85
N LYS A 213 9.56 6.69 21.18
CA LYS A 213 9.33 8.01 21.76
C LYS A 213 7.86 8.38 21.69
N CYS A 214 7.40 9.14 22.68
CA CYS A 214 6.03 9.62 22.80
C CYS A 214 6.04 11.13 23.06
N PHE A 215 5.26 11.88 22.31
CA PHE A 215 5.13 13.33 22.46
C PHE A 215 3.74 13.80 22.02
N ARG A 216 3.44 15.08 22.27
CA ARG A 216 2.20 15.70 21.78
C ARG A 216 2.48 16.53 20.54
N MET A 217 1.60 16.42 19.55
CA MET A 217 1.65 17.27 18.36
C MET A 217 0.24 17.80 18.05
N ASN A 218 0.11 19.12 18.02
CA ASN A 218 -1.16 19.77 17.67
C ASN A 218 -1.31 19.99 16.16
N ARG A 219 -2.51 20.42 15.74
CA ARG A 219 -2.88 20.66 14.33
C ARG A 219 -1.95 21.66 13.62
N TRP A 220 -1.57 22.73 14.30
CA TRP A 220 -0.68 23.76 13.76
C TRP A 220 0.75 23.24 13.58
N GLN A 221 1.25 22.45 14.53
CA GLN A 221 2.56 21.80 14.41
C GLN A 221 2.58 20.80 13.25
N SER A 222 1.50 20.03 13.06
CA SER A 222 1.33 19.16 11.87
C SER A 222 1.36 19.95 10.56
N LEU A 223 0.65 21.08 10.49
CA LEU A 223 0.64 21.95 9.32
C LEU A 223 2.03 22.54 9.04
N LEU A 224 2.70 23.06 10.06
CA LEU A 224 4.07 23.58 9.94
C LEU A 224 5.06 22.49 9.51
N PHE A 225 4.88 21.26 9.98
CA PHE A 225 5.68 20.11 9.54
C PHE A 225 5.50 19.85 8.04
N LEU A 226 4.25 19.85 7.55
CA LEU A 226 3.95 19.68 6.13
C LEU A 226 4.56 20.82 5.29
N ILE A 227 4.41 22.07 5.72
CA ILE A 227 4.98 23.23 5.01
C ILE A 227 6.51 23.12 4.93
N LYS A 228 7.16 22.71 6.03
CA LYS A 228 8.61 22.50 6.08
C LYS A 228 9.05 21.44 5.06
N GLN A 229 8.34 20.32 4.98
CA GLN A 229 8.61 19.24 4.01
C GLN A 229 8.41 19.70 2.56
N LEU A 230 7.29 20.36 2.26
CA LEU A 230 7.02 20.89 0.91
C LEU A 230 8.07 21.93 0.47
N GLY A 231 8.67 22.64 1.41
CA GLY A 231 9.77 23.58 1.16
C GLY A 231 11.01 22.94 0.51
N ASP A 232 11.20 21.62 0.65
CA ASP A 232 12.32 20.90 0.02
C ASP A 232 12.19 20.87 -1.51
N ASN A 233 10.96 20.85 -2.01
CA ASN A 233 10.66 20.84 -3.45
C ASN A 233 10.74 22.23 -4.12
N VAL A 234 10.80 23.31 -3.34
CA VAL A 234 10.88 24.69 -3.84
C VAL A 234 12.33 25.19 -3.85
N LYS A 235 13.20 24.66 -2.97
CA LYS A 235 14.61 25.04 -2.87
C LYS A 235 15.49 24.14 -3.73
N THR A 236 16.15 24.69 -4.75
CA THR A 236 16.97 23.92 -5.71
C THR A 236 17.98 22.97 -5.05
N LYS A 237 18.76 23.45 -4.07
CA LYS A 237 19.75 22.61 -3.37
C LYS A 237 19.15 21.37 -2.72
N LYS A 238 17.93 21.49 -2.17
CA LYS A 238 17.24 20.39 -1.51
C LYS A 238 16.50 19.49 -2.50
N ALA A 239 15.89 20.07 -3.52
CA ALA A 239 15.22 19.34 -4.58
C ALA A 239 16.17 18.41 -5.36
N ASN A 240 17.45 18.77 -5.46
CA ASN A 240 18.50 17.93 -6.05
C ASN A 240 18.86 16.70 -5.20
N LEU A 241 18.48 16.66 -3.92
CA LEU A 241 18.66 15.50 -3.05
C LEU A 241 17.51 14.48 -3.18
N LEU A 242 16.45 14.84 -3.89
CA LEU A 242 15.31 13.98 -4.14
C LEU A 242 15.58 13.10 -5.36
N PRO A 243 14.91 11.93 -5.48
CA PRO A 243 15.01 11.10 -6.66
C PRO A 243 14.70 11.88 -7.95
N THR A 244 15.31 11.47 -9.06
CA THR A 244 15.05 12.09 -10.37
C THR A 244 13.56 12.03 -10.72
N ASP A 245 13.02 13.15 -11.21
CA ASP A 245 11.64 13.22 -11.69
C ASP A 245 11.51 13.00 -13.20
N GLN A 246 12.61 12.75 -13.91
CA GLN A 246 12.63 12.45 -15.34
C GLN A 246 11.88 11.14 -15.68
N ILE A 247 11.91 10.18 -14.76
CA ILE A 247 11.24 8.88 -14.91
C ILE A 247 10.00 8.86 -14.01
N ILE A 248 8.90 8.33 -14.53
CA ILE A 248 7.65 8.17 -13.79
C ILE A 248 7.74 6.88 -12.96
N GLY A 249 8.42 6.96 -11.83
CA GLY A 249 8.48 5.88 -10.83
C GLY A 249 8.78 4.51 -11.44
N ALA A 250 7.95 3.53 -11.12
CA ALA A 250 8.06 2.14 -11.58
C ALA A 250 7.15 1.82 -12.79
N VAL A 251 6.69 2.82 -13.56
CA VAL A 251 5.80 2.58 -14.71
C VAL A 251 6.51 1.79 -15.81
N LYS A 252 7.81 1.99 -15.98
CA LYS A 252 8.66 1.24 -16.91
C LYS A 252 9.81 0.61 -16.13
N PHE A 253 10.12 -0.65 -16.42
CA PHE A 253 11.33 -1.28 -15.88
C PHE A 253 12.56 -0.76 -16.63
N LYS A 254 13.67 -0.57 -15.91
CA LYS A 254 14.95 -0.13 -16.50
C LYS A 254 15.79 -1.30 -16.97
N SER A 255 15.84 -2.34 -16.15
CA SER A 255 16.55 -3.59 -16.40
C SER A 255 15.74 -4.73 -15.81
N LYS A 256 15.63 -5.82 -16.55
CA LYS A 256 15.00 -7.05 -16.09
C LYS A 256 16.01 -7.81 -15.22
N PRO A 257 15.69 -8.18 -13.96
CA PRO A 257 16.60 -8.98 -13.15
C PRO A 257 16.87 -10.34 -13.81
N ILE A 258 18.11 -10.84 -13.69
CA ILE A 258 18.59 -12.06 -14.36
C ILE A 258 17.73 -13.29 -14.01
N ASN A 259 17.21 -13.34 -12.79
CA ASN A 259 16.41 -14.44 -12.30
C ASN A 259 14.93 -14.38 -12.73
N ILE A 260 14.53 -13.39 -13.54
CA ILE A 260 13.18 -13.33 -14.11
C ILE A 260 13.17 -13.98 -15.49
N PRO A 261 12.27 -14.96 -15.74
CA PRO A 261 12.13 -15.62 -17.04
C PRO A 261 11.93 -14.64 -18.20
N ALA A 262 12.52 -14.93 -19.37
CA ALA A 262 12.59 -14.01 -20.51
C ALA A 262 11.22 -13.52 -21.02
N ASP A 263 10.21 -14.36 -20.96
CA ASP A 263 8.81 -14.16 -21.36
C ASP A 263 7.92 -13.52 -20.27
N ALA A 264 8.45 -13.28 -19.06
CA ALA A 264 7.70 -12.61 -18.02
C ALA A 264 7.25 -11.19 -18.43
N THR A 265 6.00 -10.88 -18.15
CA THR A 265 5.34 -9.58 -18.37
C THR A 265 5.55 -8.66 -17.18
N TYR A 266 5.98 -7.42 -17.42
CA TYR A 266 6.09 -6.39 -16.38
C TYR A 266 4.81 -5.56 -16.29
N LEU A 267 4.24 -5.48 -15.09
CA LEU A 267 3.15 -4.56 -14.78
C LEU A 267 3.69 -3.45 -13.87
N GLY A 268 3.78 -2.23 -14.41
CA GLY A 268 4.31 -1.07 -13.72
C GLY A 268 3.21 -0.14 -13.20
N GLY A 269 3.44 0.48 -12.06
CA GLY A 269 2.66 1.56 -11.48
C GLY A 269 3.54 2.73 -11.05
N VAL A 270 2.95 3.85 -10.63
CA VAL A 270 3.74 5.05 -10.26
C VAL A 270 4.61 4.78 -9.03
N SER A 271 4.14 4.01 -8.06
CA SER A 271 4.88 3.73 -6.82
C SER A 271 5.60 2.38 -6.83
N ASP A 272 5.11 1.40 -7.59
CA ASP A 272 5.66 0.04 -7.60
C ASP A 272 5.33 -0.70 -8.90
N GLY A 273 6.09 -1.76 -9.20
CA GLY A 273 5.85 -2.67 -10.31
C GLY A 273 6.23 -4.11 -9.96
N ALA A 274 5.70 -5.07 -10.72
CA ALA A 274 5.95 -6.49 -10.53
C ALA A 274 6.07 -7.24 -11.86
N TRP A 275 6.74 -8.38 -11.82
CA TRP A 275 6.86 -9.29 -12.95
C TRP A 275 5.91 -10.46 -12.78
N TYR A 276 5.26 -10.86 -13.86
CA TYR A 276 4.36 -11.98 -13.90
C TYR A 276 4.74 -12.93 -15.02
N ILE A 277 4.61 -14.22 -14.78
CA ILE A 277 4.65 -15.25 -15.81
C ILE A 277 3.49 -16.18 -15.57
N GLY A 278 2.80 -16.55 -16.65
CA GLY A 278 1.74 -17.55 -16.62
C GLY A 278 2.06 -18.64 -17.64
N HIS A 279 1.76 -19.87 -17.28
CA HIS A 279 1.73 -21.02 -18.17
C HIS A 279 0.32 -21.61 -18.14
N TYR A 280 -0.22 -21.97 -19.30
CA TYR A 280 -1.48 -22.69 -19.40
C TYR A 280 -1.20 -24.15 -19.77
N ASP A 281 -1.74 -25.06 -18.98
CA ASP A 281 -1.73 -26.49 -19.24
C ASP A 281 -3.05 -26.90 -19.89
N GLU A 282 -3.01 -27.26 -21.19
CA GLU A 282 -4.20 -27.65 -21.96
C GLU A 282 -4.80 -28.98 -21.49
N ASP A 283 -3.99 -29.92 -21.00
CA ASP A 283 -4.46 -31.25 -20.61
C ASP A 283 -5.29 -31.18 -19.31
N ASN A 284 -4.89 -30.28 -18.41
CA ASN A 284 -5.53 -30.10 -17.11
C ASN A 284 -6.46 -28.87 -17.03
N GLU A 285 -6.50 -28.06 -18.09
CA GLU A 285 -7.21 -26.76 -18.14
C GLU A 285 -6.83 -25.80 -16.99
N LEU A 286 -5.55 -25.77 -16.64
CA LEU A 286 -5.04 -25.03 -15.48
C LEU A 286 -3.99 -24.00 -15.86
N PHE A 287 -4.12 -22.80 -15.30
CA PHE A 287 -3.07 -21.81 -15.27
C PHE A 287 -2.13 -22.07 -14.10
N THR A 288 -0.82 -21.95 -14.33
CA THR A 288 0.18 -21.77 -13.29
C THR A 288 0.78 -20.38 -13.42
N ILE A 289 0.60 -19.53 -12.40
CA ILE A 289 1.02 -18.14 -12.42
C ILE A 289 2.04 -17.89 -11.32
N LYS A 290 3.16 -17.25 -11.67
CA LYS A 290 4.18 -16.77 -10.73
C LYS A 290 4.23 -15.25 -10.74
N ARG A 291 4.32 -14.65 -9.56
CA ARG A 291 4.59 -13.21 -9.40
C ARG A 291 5.93 -13.01 -8.71
N PHE A 292 6.69 -12.06 -9.22
CA PHE A 292 7.94 -11.60 -8.64
C PHE A 292 7.87 -10.09 -8.37
N THR A 293 8.60 -9.64 -7.35
CA THR A 293 8.81 -8.20 -7.11
C THR A 293 9.58 -7.57 -8.28
N SER A 294 9.57 -6.24 -8.37
CA SER A 294 10.42 -5.48 -9.31
C SER A 294 11.92 -5.83 -9.22
N TYR A 295 12.39 -6.31 -8.07
CA TYR A 295 13.77 -6.75 -7.81
C TYR A 295 14.02 -8.22 -8.13
N GLY A 296 13.00 -8.95 -8.58
CA GLY A 296 13.11 -10.35 -8.96
C GLY A 296 12.86 -11.35 -7.84
N ARG A 297 12.45 -10.93 -6.64
CA ARG A 297 12.10 -11.89 -5.57
C ARG A 297 10.77 -12.56 -5.91
N LEU A 298 10.73 -13.90 -5.95
CA LEU A 298 9.47 -14.64 -6.07
C LEU A 298 8.57 -14.35 -4.85
N GLU A 299 7.33 -13.92 -5.10
CA GLU A 299 6.35 -13.58 -4.05
C GLU A 299 5.36 -14.71 -3.82
N TYR A 300 4.87 -15.33 -4.89
CA TYR A 300 3.97 -16.49 -4.83
C TYR A 300 3.89 -17.23 -6.17
N VAL A 301 3.39 -18.46 -6.07
CA VAL A 301 3.01 -19.32 -7.19
C VAL A 301 1.59 -19.82 -6.93
N VAL A 302 0.72 -19.73 -7.91
CA VAL A 302 -0.69 -20.11 -7.80
C VAL A 302 -1.13 -20.91 -9.01
N GLN A 303 -2.07 -21.82 -8.78
CA GLN A 303 -2.83 -22.49 -9.82
C GLN A 303 -4.25 -21.95 -9.86
N GLY A 304 -4.79 -21.81 -11.06
CA GLY A 304 -6.12 -21.25 -11.24
C GLY A 304 -6.82 -21.65 -12.53
N THR A 305 -8.12 -21.42 -12.56
CA THR A 305 -8.99 -21.64 -13.73
C THR A 305 -9.55 -20.33 -14.26
N ALA A 306 -9.75 -20.23 -15.57
CA ALA A 306 -10.41 -19.08 -16.16
C ALA A 306 -11.90 -19.03 -15.77
N SER A 307 -12.37 -17.85 -15.38
CA SER A 307 -13.78 -17.59 -15.02
C SER A 307 -14.71 -17.42 -16.22
N ALA A 308 -14.14 -17.32 -17.43
CA ALA A 308 -14.84 -17.12 -18.69
C ALA A 308 -14.15 -17.91 -19.81
N PRO A 309 -14.80 -18.13 -20.97
CA PRO A 309 -14.20 -18.82 -22.10
C PRO A 309 -12.85 -18.19 -22.49
N PHE A 310 -11.85 -19.05 -22.68
CA PHE A 310 -10.47 -18.72 -22.98
C PHE A 310 -9.99 -19.63 -24.12
N ASN A 311 -9.30 -19.05 -25.10
CA ASN A 311 -8.71 -19.82 -26.20
C ASN A 311 -7.19 -19.95 -26.01
N ALA A 312 -6.71 -21.15 -25.69
CA ALA A 312 -5.28 -21.41 -25.48
C ALA A 312 -4.42 -21.18 -26.74
N GLN A 313 -5.02 -21.27 -27.93
CA GLN A 313 -4.34 -21.10 -29.22
C GLN A 313 -4.16 -19.63 -29.62
N GLU A 314 -4.78 -18.71 -28.89
CA GLU A 314 -4.68 -17.27 -29.13
C GLU A 314 -3.76 -16.58 -28.11
N PRO A 315 -3.05 -15.51 -28.51
CA PRO A 315 -2.18 -14.80 -27.60
C PRO A 315 -2.98 -14.17 -26.45
N TRP A 316 -2.38 -14.18 -25.27
CA TRP A 316 -2.91 -13.55 -24.06
C TRP A 316 -1.76 -12.98 -23.24
N THR A 317 -2.06 -11.98 -22.40
CA THR A 317 -1.06 -11.37 -21.52
C THR A 317 -1.65 -11.11 -20.13
N ILE A 318 -0.84 -11.25 -19.08
CA ILE A 318 -1.29 -10.87 -17.73
C ILE A 318 -1.42 -9.35 -17.66
N THR A 319 -2.51 -8.84 -17.08
CA THR A 319 -2.85 -7.42 -17.04
C THR A 319 -3.11 -6.91 -15.62
N TYR A 320 -3.38 -5.61 -15.48
CA TYR A 320 -3.64 -4.95 -14.21
C TYR A 320 -4.85 -5.54 -13.46
N ASP A 321 -4.93 -5.23 -12.15
CA ASP A 321 -5.81 -5.89 -11.18
C ASP A 321 -5.44 -7.36 -10.93
N SER A 322 -4.14 -7.67 -10.98
CA SER A 322 -3.60 -8.99 -10.65
C SER A 322 -2.87 -8.93 -9.31
N HIS A 323 -3.14 -9.89 -8.42
CA HIS A 323 -2.51 -10.05 -7.11
C HIS A 323 -2.80 -11.45 -6.54
N LEU A 324 -2.44 -11.76 -5.29
CA LEU A 324 -2.53 -13.12 -4.77
C LEU A 324 -3.95 -13.72 -4.78
N LEU A 325 -5.00 -12.93 -4.64
CA LEU A 325 -6.39 -13.46 -4.64
C LEU A 325 -6.89 -13.91 -6.02
N PHE A 326 -6.42 -13.27 -7.09
CA PHE A 326 -6.81 -13.56 -8.47
C PHE A 326 -5.87 -12.83 -9.43
N THR A 327 -5.76 -13.37 -10.64
CA THR A 327 -5.00 -12.75 -11.75
C THR A 327 -5.95 -12.41 -12.87
N HIS A 328 -5.69 -11.33 -13.59
CA HIS A 328 -6.39 -11.03 -14.83
C HIS A 328 -5.46 -11.22 -16.02
N ILE A 329 -6.00 -11.81 -17.08
CA ILE A 329 -5.38 -11.85 -18.40
C ILE A 329 -6.19 -10.99 -19.38
N ASP A 330 -5.53 -10.42 -20.37
CA ASP A 330 -6.14 -9.79 -21.53
C ASP A 330 -5.99 -10.75 -22.72
N GLN A 331 -7.10 -11.10 -23.35
CA GLN A 331 -7.16 -11.82 -24.61
C GLN A 331 -8.07 -11.04 -25.56
N ASN A 332 -7.50 -10.51 -26.64
CA ASN A 332 -8.18 -9.66 -27.63
C ASN A 332 -8.94 -8.46 -27.02
N GLY A 333 -8.38 -7.82 -25.98
CA GLY A 333 -9.01 -6.69 -25.30
C GLY A 333 -10.13 -7.08 -24.33
N VAL A 334 -10.36 -8.38 -24.13
CA VAL A 334 -11.26 -8.91 -23.11
C VAL A 334 -10.45 -9.27 -21.88
N LYS A 335 -10.76 -8.62 -20.75
CA LYS A 335 -10.17 -8.95 -19.45
C LYS A 335 -10.88 -10.19 -18.88
N ILE A 336 -10.14 -11.30 -18.76
CA ILE A 336 -10.60 -12.57 -18.19
C ILE A 336 -9.94 -12.74 -16.81
N ARG A 337 -10.74 -13.08 -15.80
CA ARG A 337 -10.24 -13.36 -14.46
C ARG A 337 -9.86 -14.84 -14.35
N ILE A 338 -8.71 -15.09 -13.75
CA ILE A 338 -8.24 -16.40 -13.31
C ILE A 338 -8.49 -16.49 -11.82
N ASP A 339 -9.39 -17.38 -11.42
CA ASP A 339 -9.64 -17.68 -10.01
C ASP A 339 -8.55 -18.61 -9.51
N HIS A 340 -7.86 -18.23 -8.44
CA HIS A 340 -6.80 -19.06 -7.87
C HIS A 340 -7.40 -20.15 -6.99
N ASN A 341 -7.24 -21.41 -7.39
CA ASN A 341 -7.75 -22.59 -6.68
C ASN A 341 -6.75 -23.10 -5.63
N ALA A 342 -5.45 -22.90 -5.86
CA ALA A 342 -4.40 -23.34 -4.96
C ALA A 342 -3.19 -22.41 -4.98
N GLN A 343 -2.54 -22.24 -3.82
CA GLN A 343 -1.21 -21.65 -3.72
C GLN A 343 -0.17 -22.77 -3.62
N LEU A 344 0.80 -22.78 -4.52
CA LEU A 344 1.84 -23.80 -4.56
C LEU A 344 3.03 -23.42 -3.66
N PRO A 345 3.76 -24.41 -3.12
CA PRO A 345 5.03 -24.15 -2.44
C PRO A 345 5.99 -23.40 -3.36
N MET A 346 6.73 -22.43 -2.83
CA MET A 346 7.71 -21.67 -3.63
C MET A 346 9.01 -22.46 -3.86
N GLU A 347 9.29 -23.44 -3.00
CA GLU A 347 10.43 -24.35 -3.09
C GLU A 347 10.33 -25.17 -4.39
N GLY A 348 11.31 -25.01 -5.29
CA GLY A 348 11.31 -25.63 -6.62
C GLY A 348 10.95 -24.68 -7.77
N TYR A 349 10.14 -23.64 -7.53
CA TYR A 349 9.66 -22.73 -8.59
C TYR A 349 10.54 -21.48 -8.80
N GLN A 350 11.42 -21.16 -7.86
CA GLN A 350 12.26 -19.96 -7.87
C GLN A 350 13.26 -19.90 -9.03
N TYR A 351 13.72 -21.07 -9.51
CA TYR A 351 14.73 -21.18 -10.58
C TYR A 351 14.22 -21.91 -11.83
N GLU A 352 12.97 -22.36 -11.79
CA GLU A 352 12.35 -23.07 -12.89
C GLU A 352 12.09 -22.09 -14.05
N TYR A 353 12.61 -22.43 -15.24
CA TYR A 353 12.60 -21.64 -16.48
C TYR A 353 13.58 -20.45 -16.58
N ILE A 354 14.62 -20.37 -15.74
CA ILE A 354 15.76 -19.47 -16.02
C ILE A 354 16.55 -20.05 -17.20
N LYS A 355 16.21 -19.61 -18.42
CA LYS A 355 16.86 -20.03 -19.69
C LYS A 355 18.23 -19.35 -19.93
N GLU A 356 18.97 -18.99 -18.88
CA GLU A 356 20.39 -18.65 -18.99
C GLU A 356 21.22 -19.70 -18.24
N ARG A 357 21.39 -20.86 -18.88
CA ARG A 357 22.60 -21.65 -18.65
C ARG A 357 23.74 -20.86 -19.29
N TYR A 358 24.58 -20.27 -18.46
CA TYR A 358 25.84 -19.65 -18.88
C TYR A 358 26.57 -20.53 -19.90
N ALA A 359 26.98 -19.91 -21.00
CA ALA A 359 28.11 -20.35 -21.80
C ALA A 359 29.24 -19.33 -21.60
#